data_AF-A0A0R3PR86-F1
#
_entry.id   AF-A0A0R3PR86-F1
#
_cell.length_a   1.000
_cell.length_b   1.000
_cell.length_c   1.000
_cell.angle_alpha   90.00
_cell.angle_beta   90.00
_cell.angle_gamma   90.00
#
_symmetry.space_group_name_H-M   'P 1'
#
loop_
_entity.id
_entity.type
_entity.pdbx_description
1 polymer ?
#
loop_
_entity_poly.entity_id
_entity_poly.type
_entity_poly.pdbx_seq_one_letter_code
_entity_poly.pdbx_strand_id
1 'polypeptide(L)'
;MNPTSVLRKGETRNVDAKHVTFACSGSAVKQQMKKHKPVLRKRRTQEQLVNAKKAKHSELFERLYKCEETLVEVEFGEKVLEEKALTLRQTAAAVLNEIGERVCEYAEMDNSLVTLEEEIENLEALKSQEEHFEVVEAENIVNEIQQARTRRILAFRLLHLFYKYESAVIAEILLCAYVVLQIVSKNHEFNLFLTGLAESMSDADLFEFFYDALPRLERMLDELILST
;
A
#
# COMPACT_ATOMS: atom_id res chain seq x y z
N MET A 1 24.77 -18.20 24.81
CA MET A 1 25.06 -19.65 24.67
C MET A 1 26.57 -19.80 24.58
N ASN A 2 27.17 -20.56 25.50
CA ASN A 2 28.63 -20.75 25.56
C ASN A 2 29.06 -21.86 24.60
N PRO A 3 30.19 -21.75 23.87
CA PRO A 3 30.76 -22.88 23.17
C PRO A 3 31.55 -23.76 24.15
N THR A 4 31.05 -24.97 24.33
CA THR A 4 31.62 -26.04 25.14
C THR A 4 32.88 -26.60 24.47
N SER A 5 34.04 -26.45 25.10
CA SER A 5 35.26 -27.16 24.70
C SER A 5 35.15 -28.64 25.11
N VAL A 6 35.27 -29.57 24.15
CA VAL A 6 35.40 -31.00 24.43
C VAL A 6 36.78 -31.45 23.97
N LEU A 7 37.77 -31.25 24.83
CA LEU A 7 39.01 -32.04 24.78
C LEU A 7 38.67 -33.44 25.31
N ARG A 8 38.49 -34.41 24.40
CA ARG A 8 38.53 -35.83 24.76
C ARG A 8 39.96 -36.36 24.66
N LYS A 9 40.41 -36.78 25.84
CA LYS A 9 41.62 -37.53 26.16
C LYS A 9 41.58 -38.90 25.48
N GLY A 10 42.65 -39.26 24.77
CA GLY A 10 42.98 -40.65 24.42
C GLY A 10 42.55 -41.13 23.04
N GLU A 11 43.41 -40.93 22.04
CA GLU A 11 43.52 -41.82 20.89
C GLU A 11 45.00 -41.96 20.53
N THR A 12 45.60 -43.07 20.96
CA THR A 12 46.92 -43.53 20.50
C THR A 12 46.79 -43.98 19.05
N ARG A 13 47.14 -43.10 18.10
CA ARG A 13 47.36 -43.51 16.71
C ARG A 13 48.78 -44.04 16.57
N ASN A 14 48.86 -45.37 16.43
CA ASN A 14 49.97 -46.06 15.80
C ASN A 14 50.25 -45.38 14.45
N VAL A 15 51.37 -44.67 14.35
CA VAL A 15 51.92 -44.25 13.06
C VAL A 15 53.24 -44.99 12.92
N ASP A 16 53.24 -45.96 12.01
CA ASP A 16 54.40 -46.72 11.56
C ASP A 16 55.60 -45.79 11.34
N ALA A 17 56.54 -45.81 12.28
CA ALA A 17 57.87 -45.28 12.06
C ALA A 17 58.57 -46.21 11.06
N LYS A 18 58.43 -45.91 9.76
CA LYS A 18 59.27 -46.50 8.71
C LYS A 18 60.73 -46.18 9.03
N HIS A 19 61.43 -47.13 9.65
CA HIS A 19 62.88 -47.11 9.77
C HIS A 19 63.47 -47.16 8.36
N VAL A 20 64.09 -46.05 7.93
CA VAL A 20 64.94 -46.02 6.74
C VAL A 20 66.33 -46.47 7.17
N THR A 21 66.62 -47.75 6.97
CA THR A 21 67.96 -48.32 7.08
C THR A 21 68.77 -47.94 5.84
N PHE A 22 69.77 -47.07 6.03
CA PHE A 22 70.78 -46.84 5.00
C PHE A 22 71.71 -48.06 4.91
N ALA A 23 71.61 -48.81 3.82
CA ALA A 23 72.56 -49.86 3.50
C ALA A 23 73.91 -49.23 3.09
N CYS A 24 74.91 -49.29 3.96
CA CYS A 24 76.30 -49.07 3.58
C CYS A 24 76.77 -50.26 2.72
N SER A 25 77.10 -50.00 1.46
CA SER A 25 77.72 -50.97 0.55
C SER A 25 79.14 -51.31 0.99
N GLY A 26 79.25 -52.32 1.86
CA GLY A 26 80.52 -52.97 2.19
C GLY A 26 81.01 -53.81 1.01
N SER A 27 81.88 -53.25 0.16
CA SER A 27 82.57 -54.01 -0.87
C SER A 27 83.62 -54.93 -0.23
N ALA A 28 83.29 -56.22 -0.10
CA ALA A 28 84.24 -57.26 0.26
C ALA A 28 85.19 -57.54 -0.92
N VAL A 29 86.29 -56.78 -1.00
CA VAL A 29 87.38 -57.07 -1.94
C VAL A 29 88.40 -57.96 -1.24
N LYS A 30 88.43 -59.24 -1.63
CA LYS A 30 89.57 -60.13 -1.40
C LYS A 30 90.76 -59.58 -2.18
N GLN A 31 91.87 -59.24 -1.50
CA GLN A 31 93.16 -59.09 -2.18
C GLN A 31 94.29 -59.78 -1.41
N GLN A 32 95.01 -60.58 -2.19
CA GLN A 32 96.10 -61.46 -1.86
C GLN A 32 97.32 -60.71 -1.35
N MET A 33 98.05 -61.32 -0.41
CA MET A 33 99.40 -60.92 -0.05
C MET A 33 100.34 -61.07 -1.25
N LYS A 34 100.95 -59.97 -1.68
CA LYS A 34 102.22 -59.97 -2.41
C LYS A 34 103.21 -59.04 -1.70
N LYS A 35 104.34 -59.61 -1.28
CA LYS A 35 105.50 -58.91 -0.75
C LYS A 35 106.16 -58.11 -1.88
N HIS A 36 106.43 -56.82 -1.67
CA HIS A 36 107.45 -56.10 -2.45
C HIS A 36 108.11 -54.97 -1.63
N LYS A 37 109.41 -54.81 -1.93
CA LYS A 37 110.48 -54.03 -1.27
C LYS A 37 110.17 -52.55 -0.97
N PRO A 38 110.88 -51.93 0.00
CA PRO A 38 110.70 -50.53 0.34
C PRO A 38 111.31 -49.64 -0.76
N VAL A 39 110.48 -48.80 -1.38
CA VAL A 39 110.94 -47.72 -2.25
C VAL A 39 110.98 -46.44 -1.42
N LEU A 40 112.19 -45.94 -1.19
CA LEU A 40 112.46 -44.56 -0.81
C LEU A 40 111.77 -43.61 -1.80
N ARG A 41 110.70 -42.92 -1.40
CA ARG A 41 110.18 -41.75 -2.14
C ARG A 41 109.40 -40.77 -1.24
N LYS A 42 110.03 -39.59 -1.06
CA LYS A 42 109.47 -38.23 -0.86
C LYS A 42 108.68 -37.95 0.44
N ARG A 43 109.36 -37.34 1.41
CA ARG A 43 108.74 -36.56 2.51
C ARG A 43 107.90 -35.35 2.03
N ARG A 44 108.03 -34.91 0.76
CA ARG A 44 107.30 -33.77 0.19
C ARG A 44 105.79 -33.99 -0.01
N THR A 45 105.33 -35.23 -0.16
CA THR A 45 103.91 -35.53 -0.45
C THR A 45 103.02 -35.53 0.78
N GLN A 46 103.57 -35.72 1.99
CA GLN A 46 102.78 -35.75 3.22
C GLN A 46 102.46 -34.33 3.75
N GLU A 47 103.42 -33.39 3.67
CA GLU A 47 103.17 -31.97 3.98
C GLU A 47 102.16 -31.34 3.03
N GLN A 48 102.24 -31.64 1.73
CA GLN A 48 101.25 -31.16 0.75
C GLN A 48 99.84 -31.72 1.03
N LEU A 49 99.74 -32.98 1.46
CA LEU A 49 98.45 -33.60 1.81
C LEU A 49 97.86 -33.00 3.09
N VAL A 50 98.69 -32.73 4.11
CA VAL A 50 98.27 -32.08 5.36
C VAL A 50 97.83 -30.64 5.11
N ASN A 51 98.58 -29.90 4.28
CA ASN A 51 98.22 -28.53 3.90
C ASN A 51 96.94 -28.50 3.05
N ALA A 52 96.75 -29.44 2.13
CA ALA A 52 95.50 -29.56 1.37
C ALA A 52 94.29 -29.93 2.24
N LYS A 53 94.47 -30.80 3.25
CA LYS A 53 93.41 -31.11 4.23
C LYS A 53 93.06 -29.90 5.09
N LYS A 54 94.07 -29.15 5.56
CA LYS A 54 93.86 -27.91 6.33
C LYS A 54 93.15 -26.84 5.49
N ALA A 55 93.52 -26.67 4.22
CA ALA A 55 92.87 -25.74 3.31
C ALA A 55 91.39 -26.12 3.08
N LYS A 56 91.09 -27.40 2.81
CA LYS A 56 89.71 -27.89 2.68
C LYS A 56 88.89 -27.72 3.97
N HIS A 57 89.53 -27.90 5.11
CA HIS A 57 88.91 -27.67 6.41
C HIS A 57 88.60 -26.19 6.61
N SER A 58 89.53 -25.28 6.28
CA SER A 58 89.28 -23.83 6.31
C SER A 58 88.10 -23.43 5.42
N GLU A 59 88.03 -23.94 4.20
CA GLU A 59 86.94 -23.67 3.26
C GLU A 59 85.59 -24.20 3.78
N LEU A 60 85.58 -25.35 4.47
CA LEU A 60 84.38 -25.87 5.13
C LEU A 60 83.89 -24.93 6.23
N PHE A 61 84.78 -24.39 7.06
CA PHE A 61 84.41 -23.45 8.13
C PHE A 61 83.86 -22.13 7.57
N GLU A 62 84.46 -21.59 6.50
CA GLU A 62 83.93 -20.39 5.84
C GLU A 62 82.53 -20.62 5.26
N ARG A 63 82.29 -21.78 4.62
CA ARG A 63 80.95 -22.14 4.13
C ARG A 63 79.95 -22.29 5.27
N LEU A 64 80.36 -22.88 6.39
CA LEU A 64 79.51 -23.08 7.56
C LEU A 64 79.12 -21.74 8.18
N TYR A 65 80.07 -20.82 8.34
CA TYR A 65 79.82 -19.46 8.80
C TYR A 65 78.84 -18.70 7.90
N LYS A 66 79.00 -18.81 6.58
CA LYS A 66 78.07 -18.21 5.62
C LYS A 66 76.66 -18.82 5.68
N CYS A 67 76.57 -20.14 5.91
CA CYS A 67 75.29 -20.79 6.16
C CYS A 67 74.64 -20.28 7.46
N GLU A 68 75.41 -20.11 8.53
CA GLU A 68 74.90 -19.54 9.80
C GLU A 68 74.39 -18.12 9.61
N GLU A 69 75.13 -17.26 8.89
CA GLU A 69 74.69 -15.89 8.54
C GLU A 69 73.37 -15.91 7.75
N THR A 70 73.28 -16.76 6.73
CA THR A 70 72.05 -16.90 5.91
C THR A 70 70.87 -17.40 6.75
N LEU A 71 71.11 -18.34 7.68
CA LEU A 71 70.07 -18.84 8.57
C LEU A 71 69.54 -17.74 9.48
N VAL A 72 70.41 -16.90 10.05
CA VAL A 72 70.01 -15.77 10.89
C VAL A 72 69.17 -14.76 10.10
N GLU A 73 69.54 -14.47 8.85
CA GLU A 73 68.76 -13.59 7.97
C GLU A 73 67.37 -14.17 7.66
N VAL A 74 67.29 -15.47 7.39
CA VAL A 74 66.01 -16.16 7.12
C VAL A 74 65.14 -16.19 8.37
N GLU A 75 65.68 -16.52 9.54
CA GLU A 75 64.95 -16.51 10.82
C GLU A 75 64.41 -15.11 11.16
N PHE A 76 65.20 -14.07 10.88
CA PHE A 76 64.75 -12.69 11.04
C PHE A 76 63.62 -12.36 10.05
N GLY A 77 63.78 -12.71 8.78
CA GLY A 77 62.76 -12.53 7.75
C GLY A 77 61.45 -13.25 8.07
N GLU A 78 61.53 -14.47 8.60
CA GLU A 78 60.37 -15.25 9.04
C GLU A 78 59.61 -14.55 10.17
N LYS A 79 60.30 -14.06 11.21
CA LYS A 79 59.66 -13.32 12.31
C LYS A 79 58.94 -12.05 11.83
N VAL A 80 59.55 -11.30 10.91
CA VAL A 80 58.93 -10.10 10.32
C VAL A 80 57.67 -10.46 9.53
N LEU A 81 57.69 -11.58 8.79
CA LEU A 81 56.51 -12.05 8.06
C LEU A 81 55.41 -12.54 9.00
N GLU A 82 55.77 -13.23 10.08
CA GLU A 82 54.82 -13.71 11.10
C GLU A 82 54.11 -12.56 11.80
N GLU A 83 54.84 -11.50 12.18
CA GLU A 83 54.27 -10.29 12.78
C GLU A 83 53.32 -9.59 11.80
N LYS A 84 53.72 -9.43 10.53
CA LYS A 84 52.84 -8.87 9.48
C LYS A 84 51.58 -9.72 9.31
N ALA A 85 51.69 -11.03 9.26
CA ALA A 85 50.55 -11.93 9.14
C ALA A 85 49.59 -11.79 10.34
N LEU A 86 50.11 -11.62 11.55
CA LEU A 86 49.32 -11.37 12.74
C LEU A 86 48.54 -10.05 12.64
N THR A 87 49.20 -8.95 12.27
CA THR A 87 48.54 -7.64 12.13
C THR A 87 47.46 -7.63 11.04
N LEU A 88 47.70 -8.31 9.91
CA LEU A 88 46.71 -8.45 8.85
C LEU A 88 45.50 -9.26 9.33
N ARG A 89 45.72 -10.33 10.09
CA ARG A 89 44.63 -11.13 10.67
C ARG A 89 43.79 -10.32 11.65
N GLN A 90 44.42 -9.51 12.50
CA GLN A 90 43.72 -8.62 13.44
C GLN A 90 42.90 -7.57 12.70
N THR A 91 43.47 -6.96 11.66
CA THR A 91 42.76 -5.96 10.83
C THR A 91 41.58 -6.59 10.12
N ALA A 92 41.75 -7.77 9.50
CA ALA A 92 40.67 -8.50 8.84
C ALA A 92 39.55 -8.87 9.82
N ALA A 93 39.89 -9.30 11.05
CA ALA A 93 38.90 -9.59 12.08
C ALA A 93 38.11 -8.32 12.50
N ALA A 94 38.78 -7.17 12.64
CA ALA A 94 38.12 -5.91 12.95
C ALA A 94 37.12 -5.51 11.83
N VAL A 95 37.54 -5.57 10.57
CA VAL A 95 36.69 -5.26 9.41
C VAL A 95 35.49 -6.22 9.33
N LEU A 96 35.69 -7.52 9.58
CA LEU A 96 34.59 -8.49 9.59
C LEU A 96 33.58 -8.22 10.71
N ASN A 97 34.04 -7.77 11.87
CA ASN A 97 33.15 -7.36 12.96
C ASN A 97 32.32 -6.12 12.57
N GLU A 98 32.96 -5.10 12.00
CA GLU A 98 32.26 -3.90 11.50
C GLU A 98 31.20 -4.26 10.45
N ILE A 99 31.54 -5.16 9.51
CA ILE A 99 30.57 -5.66 8.51
C ILE A 99 29.40 -6.36 9.22
N GLY A 100 29.68 -7.20 10.22
CA GLY A 100 28.65 -7.88 11.01
C GLY A 100 27.70 -6.90 11.71
N GLU A 101 28.24 -5.87 12.35
CA GLU A 101 27.46 -4.81 13.00
C GLU A 101 26.56 -4.09 11.98
N ARG A 102 27.10 -3.71 10.82
CA ARG A 102 26.31 -3.08 9.75
C ARG A 102 25.18 -3.96 9.23
N VAL A 103 25.42 -5.27 9.08
CA VAL A 103 24.38 -6.21 8.65
C VAL A 103 23.24 -6.27 9.66
N CYS A 104 23.54 -6.27 10.97
CA CYS A 104 22.52 -6.20 12.01
C CYS A 104 21.72 -4.88 11.93
N GLU A 105 22.40 -3.73 11.79
CA GLU A 105 21.74 -2.42 11.62
C GLU A 105 20.82 -2.40 10.39
N TYR A 106 21.27 -2.95 9.26
CA TYR A 106 20.45 -3.03 8.05
C TYR A 106 19.22 -3.92 8.24
N ALA A 107 19.35 -5.05 8.95
CA ALA A 107 18.21 -5.91 9.25
C ALA A 107 17.18 -5.23 10.18
N GLU A 108 17.64 -4.45 11.17
CA GLU A 108 16.74 -3.67 12.03
C GLU A 108 16.01 -2.56 11.26
N MET A 109 16.70 -1.88 10.34
CA MET A 109 16.07 -0.89 9.45
C MET A 109 15.07 -1.54 8.50
N ASP A 110 15.37 -2.72 7.95
CA ASP A 110 14.45 -3.46 7.07
C ASP A 110 13.16 -3.85 7.80
N ASN A 111 13.26 -4.37 9.02
CA ASN A 111 12.09 -4.64 9.87
C ASN A 111 11.27 -3.37 10.17
N SER A 112 11.96 -2.24 10.38
CA SER A 112 11.29 -0.95 10.62
C SER A 112 10.56 -0.45 9.36
N LEU A 113 11.15 -0.65 8.18
CA LEU A 113 10.53 -0.31 6.90
C LEU A 113 9.27 -1.14 6.67
N VAL A 114 9.31 -2.45 6.89
CA VAL A 114 8.13 -3.32 6.80
C VAL A 114 7.01 -2.84 7.72
N THR A 115 7.34 -2.46 8.96
CA THR A 115 6.35 -1.93 9.90
C THR A 115 5.73 -0.62 9.40
N LEU A 116 6.54 0.29 8.85
CA LEU A 116 6.06 1.56 8.29
C LEU A 116 5.20 1.36 7.03
N GLU A 117 5.54 0.38 6.18
CA GLU A 117 4.73 0.01 5.02
C GLU A 117 3.34 -0.46 5.45
N GLU A 118 3.26 -1.30 6.48
CA GLU A 118 1.98 -1.74 7.07
C GLU A 118 1.20 -0.56 7.66
N GLU A 119 1.86 0.38 8.35
CA GLU A 119 1.21 1.59 8.88
C GLU A 119 0.65 2.47 7.77
N ILE A 120 1.39 2.66 6.67
CA ILE A 120 0.93 3.44 5.51
C ILE A 120 -0.29 2.77 4.87
N GLU A 121 -0.26 1.46 4.65
CA GLU A 121 -1.39 0.71 4.07
C GLU A 121 -2.65 0.87 4.93
N ASN A 122 -2.51 0.79 6.26
CA ASN A 122 -3.61 1.01 7.19
C ASN A 122 -4.16 2.44 7.11
N LEU A 123 -3.30 3.46 7.02
CA LEU A 123 -3.72 4.86 6.90
C LEU A 123 -4.42 5.12 5.56
N GLU A 124 -3.95 4.53 4.47
CA GLU A 124 -4.59 4.61 3.15
C GLU A 124 -5.96 3.94 3.15
N ALA A 125 -6.10 2.79 3.81
CA ALA A 125 -7.38 2.12 3.99
C ALA A 125 -8.38 2.96 4.81
N LEU A 126 -7.92 3.57 5.91
CA LEU A 126 -8.74 4.47 6.73
C LEU A 126 -9.18 5.71 5.95
N LYS A 127 -8.27 6.34 5.21
CA LYS A 127 -8.58 7.50 4.37
C LYS A 127 -9.61 7.14 3.29
N SER A 128 -9.47 5.98 2.67
CA SER A 128 -10.44 5.50 1.67
C SER A 128 -11.83 5.26 2.28
N GLN A 129 -11.90 4.79 3.54
CA GLN A 129 -13.16 4.66 4.26
C GLN A 129 -13.78 6.00 4.62
N GLU A 130 -12.98 6.97 5.04
CA GLU A 130 -13.43 8.33 5.37
C GLU A 130 -13.98 9.03 4.11
N GLU A 131 -13.26 8.98 2.98
CA GLU A 131 -13.73 9.51 1.69
C GLU A 131 -15.04 8.84 1.24
N HIS A 132 -15.17 7.52 1.41
CA HIS A 132 -16.41 6.81 1.11
C HIS A 132 -17.56 7.26 2.03
N PHE A 133 -17.29 7.49 3.32
CA PHE A 133 -18.30 7.98 4.26
C PHE A 133 -18.80 9.38 3.88
N GLU A 134 -17.89 10.30 3.54
CA GLU A 134 -18.24 11.65 3.09
C GLU A 134 -19.08 11.64 1.80
N VAL A 135 -18.75 10.77 0.83
CA VAL A 135 -19.53 10.62 -0.40
C VAL A 135 -20.94 10.10 -0.10
N VAL A 136 -21.07 9.09 0.75
CA VAL A 136 -22.39 8.55 1.15
C VAL A 136 -23.22 9.58 1.90
N GLU A 137 -22.61 10.37 2.79
CA GLU A 137 -23.30 11.44 3.50
C GLU A 137 -23.79 12.53 2.55
N ALA A 138 -22.95 12.96 1.60
CA ALA A 138 -23.32 13.93 0.57
C ALA A 138 -24.46 13.41 -0.33
N GLU A 139 -24.42 12.15 -0.76
CA GLU A 139 -25.50 11.52 -1.53
C GLU A 139 -26.81 11.47 -0.75
N ASN A 140 -26.77 11.16 0.55
CA ASN A 140 -27.95 11.16 1.40
C ASN A 140 -28.57 12.56 1.51
N ILE A 141 -27.76 13.59 1.72
CA ILE A 141 -28.24 14.99 1.77
C ILE A 141 -28.88 15.39 0.43
N VAL A 142 -28.24 15.06 -0.70
CA VAL A 142 -28.80 15.33 -2.04
C VAL A 142 -30.14 14.61 -2.23
N ASN A 143 -30.24 13.35 -1.82
CA ASN A 143 -31.48 12.57 -1.89
C ASN A 143 -32.59 13.19 -1.04
N GLU A 144 -32.30 13.63 0.18
CA GLU A 144 -33.28 14.32 1.04
C GLU A 144 -33.76 15.63 0.43
N ILE A 145 -32.86 16.44 -0.13
CA ILE A 145 -33.20 17.68 -0.83
C ILE A 145 -34.09 17.38 -2.06
N GLN A 146 -33.76 16.35 -2.83
CA GLN A 146 -34.53 15.94 -4.00
C GLN A 146 -35.94 15.46 -3.62
N GLN A 147 -36.05 14.66 -2.54
CA GLN A 147 -37.35 14.26 -1.99
C GLN A 147 -38.16 15.46 -1.50
N ALA A 148 -37.54 16.38 -0.75
CA ALA A 148 -38.19 17.60 -0.26
C ALA A 148 -38.68 18.48 -1.41
N ARG A 149 -37.89 18.64 -2.47
CA ARG A 149 -38.28 19.35 -3.70
C ARG A 149 -39.48 18.69 -4.36
N THR A 150 -39.48 17.37 -4.49
CA THR A 150 -40.59 16.61 -5.08
C THR A 150 -41.87 16.78 -4.27
N ARG A 151 -41.79 16.67 -2.93
CA ARG A 151 -42.92 16.90 -2.03
C ARG A 151 -43.47 18.33 -2.18
N ARG A 152 -42.62 19.34 -2.26
CA ARG A 152 -43.04 20.74 -2.51
C ARG A 152 -43.75 20.89 -3.84
N ILE A 153 -43.21 20.33 -4.93
CA ILE A 153 -43.85 20.39 -6.25
C ILE A 153 -45.23 19.72 -6.23
N LEU A 154 -45.34 18.54 -5.60
CA LEU A 154 -46.63 17.86 -5.44
C LEU A 154 -47.61 18.68 -4.62
N ALA A 155 -47.17 19.28 -3.51
CA ALA A 155 -47.99 20.18 -2.70
C ALA A 155 -48.50 21.39 -3.50
N PHE A 156 -47.62 22.03 -4.29
CA PHE A 156 -48.02 23.13 -5.18
C PHE A 156 -49.03 22.68 -6.24
N ARG A 157 -48.86 21.49 -6.83
CA ARG A 157 -49.82 20.94 -7.80
C ARG A 157 -51.17 20.64 -7.16
N LEU A 158 -51.19 20.07 -5.96
CA LEU A 158 -52.41 19.82 -5.20
C LEU A 158 -53.11 21.12 -4.82
N LEU A 159 -52.36 22.13 -4.35
CA LEU A 159 -52.91 23.45 -4.04
C LEU A 159 -53.51 24.11 -5.29
N HIS A 160 -52.82 24.05 -6.43
CA HIS A 160 -53.34 24.57 -7.71
C HIS A 160 -54.61 23.83 -8.15
N LEU A 161 -54.67 22.51 -7.99
CA LEU A 161 -55.88 21.72 -8.27
C LEU A 161 -57.04 22.12 -7.33
N PHE A 162 -56.74 22.33 -6.04
CA PHE A 162 -57.71 22.77 -5.05
C PHE A 162 -58.29 24.15 -5.40
N TYR A 163 -57.44 25.14 -5.71
CA TYR A 163 -57.89 26.45 -6.18
C TYR A 163 -58.70 26.38 -7.47
N LYS A 164 -58.31 25.52 -8.42
CA LYS A 164 -59.07 25.32 -9.66
C LYS A 164 -60.45 24.73 -9.37
N TYR A 165 -60.55 23.81 -8.42
CA TYR A 165 -61.81 23.19 -8.01
C TYR A 165 -62.72 24.18 -7.28
N GLU A 166 -62.19 24.92 -6.29
CA GLU A 166 -62.96 25.97 -5.60
C GLU A 166 -63.46 27.05 -6.56
N SER A 167 -62.62 27.48 -7.50
CA SER A 167 -63.03 28.44 -8.53
C SER A 167 -64.15 27.90 -9.44
N ALA A 168 -64.16 26.60 -9.74
CA ALA A 168 -65.21 25.98 -10.54
C ALA A 168 -66.53 25.92 -9.77
N VAL A 169 -66.49 25.52 -8.50
CA VAL A 169 -67.67 25.48 -7.61
C VAL A 169 -68.25 26.88 -7.41
N ILE A 170 -67.41 27.90 -7.20
CA ILE A 170 -67.86 29.30 -7.08
C ILE A 170 -68.53 29.76 -8.38
N ALA A 171 -67.98 29.41 -9.54
CA ALA A 171 -68.58 29.76 -10.83
C ALA A 171 -69.96 29.11 -11.03
N GLU A 172 -70.13 27.84 -10.63
CA GLU A 172 -71.43 27.15 -10.68
C GLU A 172 -72.46 27.78 -9.74
N ILE A 173 -72.06 28.13 -8.51
CA ILE A 173 -72.95 28.81 -7.54
C ILE A 173 -73.38 30.18 -8.08
N LEU A 174 -72.46 30.96 -8.65
CA LEU A 174 -72.78 32.26 -9.24
C LEU A 174 -73.70 32.14 -10.46
N LEU A 175 -73.53 31.11 -11.28
CA LEU A 175 -74.42 30.84 -12.41
C LEU A 175 -75.83 30.49 -11.93
N CYS A 176 -75.96 29.61 -10.93
CA CYS A 176 -77.25 29.27 -10.33
C CYS A 176 -77.92 30.51 -9.69
N ALA A 177 -77.16 31.32 -8.94
CA ALA A 177 -77.66 32.54 -8.33
C ALA A 177 -78.13 33.54 -9.39
N TYR A 178 -77.39 33.68 -10.50
CA TYR A 178 -77.79 34.53 -11.62
C TYR A 178 -79.09 34.06 -12.28
N VAL A 179 -79.25 32.74 -12.52
CA VAL A 179 -80.49 32.17 -13.08
C VAL A 179 -81.67 32.42 -12.14
N VAL A 180 -81.50 32.17 -10.83
CA VAL A 180 -82.55 32.43 -9.83
C VAL A 180 -82.93 33.92 -9.80
N LEU A 181 -81.97 34.84 -9.86
CA LEU A 181 -82.25 36.27 -9.92
C LEU A 181 -83.03 36.67 -11.19
N GLN A 182 -82.72 36.07 -12.33
CA GLN A 182 -83.47 36.30 -13.58
C GLN A 182 -84.93 35.82 -13.44
N ILE A 183 -85.14 34.63 -12.88
CA ILE A 183 -86.49 34.09 -12.63
C ILE A 183 -87.26 34.97 -11.64
N VAL A 184 -86.63 35.41 -10.56
CA VAL A 184 -87.26 36.29 -9.55
C VAL A 184 -87.61 37.65 -10.18
N SER A 185 -86.72 38.23 -10.98
CA SER A 185 -86.97 39.51 -11.68
C SER A 185 -88.14 39.39 -12.65
N LYS A 186 -88.16 38.35 -13.50
CA LYS A 186 -89.27 38.11 -14.44
C LYS A 186 -90.59 37.82 -13.74
N ASN A 187 -90.57 37.05 -12.66
CA ASN A 187 -91.75 36.84 -11.82
C ASN A 187 -92.24 38.16 -11.20
N HIS A 188 -91.33 39.03 -10.75
CA HIS A 188 -91.69 40.32 -10.20
C HIS A 188 -92.32 41.22 -11.27
N GLU A 189 -91.74 41.30 -12.47
CA GLU A 189 -92.33 42.03 -13.61
C GLU A 189 -93.71 41.48 -14.00
N PHE A 190 -93.86 40.16 -14.02
CA PHE A 190 -95.14 39.50 -14.27
C PHE A 190 -96.18 39.85 -13.20
N ASN A 191 -95.81 39.80 -11.93
CA ASN A 191 -96.69 40.17 -10.83
C ASN A 191 -97.09 41.64 -10.89
N LEU A 192 -96.14 42.56 -11.16
CA LEU A 192 -96.45 43.98 -11.34
C LEU A 192 -97.40 44.22 -12.51
N PHE A 193 -97.22 43.49 -13.62
CA PHE A 193 -98.12 43.55 -14.76
C PHE A 193 -99.53 43.07 -14.38
N LEU A 194 -99.65 41.95 -13.67
CA LEU A 194 -100.95 41.45 -13.19
C LEU A 194 -101.62 42.41 -12.21
N THR A 195 -100.87 43.00 -11.28
CA THR A 195 -101.41 44.01 -10.36
C THR A 195 -101.89 45.24 -11.12
N GLY A 196 -101.09 45.77 -12.04
CA GLY A 196 -101.48 46.91 -12.87
C GLY A 196 -102.71 46.61 -13.72
N LEU A 197 -102.78 45.40 -14.31
CA LEU A 197 -103.94 44.92 -15.06
C LEU A 197 -105.20 44.90 -14.18
N ALA A 198 -105.11 44.30 -12.99
CA ALA A 198 -106.22 44.21 -12.04
C ALA A 198 -106.70 45.58 -11.56
N GLU A 199 -105.78 46.53 -11.33
CA GLU A 199 -106.12 47.91 -10.95
C GLU A 199 -106.88 48.63 -12.09
N SER A 200 -106.41 48.52 -13.32
CA SER A 200 -107.06 49.13 -14.49
C SER A 200 -108.40 48.52 -14.89
N MET A 201 -108.66 47.28 -14.46
CA MET A 201 -109.94 46.59 -14.68
C MET A 201 -111.07 47.10 -13.78
N SER A 202 -110.80 48.03 -12.87
CA SER A 202 -111.83 48.66 -12.02
C SER A 202 -112.69 49.71 -12.76
N ASP A 203 -112.29 50.11 -13.97
CA ASP A 203 -113.03 51.05 -14.83
C ASP A 203 -113.84 50.34 -15.92
N ALA A 204 -114.99 50.93 -16.29
CA ALA A 204 -116.02 50.31 -17.12
C ALA A 204 -115.61 50.13 -18.60
N ASP A 205 -114.84 49.07 -18.90
CA ASP A 205 -114.85 48.29 -20.16
C ASP A 205 -113.87 47.09 -20.05
N LEU A 206 -114.20 46.17 -19.15
CA LEU A 206 -113.38 45.03 -18.71
C LEU A 206 -112.93 44.08 -19.83
N PHE A 207 -113.77 43.87 -20.86
CA PHE A 207 -113.53 42.81 -21.84
C PHE A 207 -112.50 43.20 -22.90
N GLU A 208 -112.60 44.40 -23.47
CA GLU A 208 -111.69 44.86 -24.53
C GLU A 208 -110.26 45.00 -24.00
N PHE A 209 -110.12 45.60 -22.81
CA PHE A 209 -108.84 45.79 -22.15
C PHE A 209 -108.13 44.46 -21.78
N PHE A 210 -108.87 43.43 -21.38
CA PHE A 210 -108.30 42.11 -21.13
C PHE A 210 -107.77 41.45 -22.41
N TYR A 211 -108.55 41.51 -23.50
CA TYR A 211 -108.16 40.91 -24.77
C TYR A 211 -106.95 41.61 -25.39
N ASP A 212 -106.80 42.92 -25.21
CA ASP A 212 -105.63 43.69 -25.63
C ASP A 212 -104.36 43.35 -24.82
N ALA A 213 -104.53 43.00 -23.54
CA ALA A 213 -103.43 42.58 -22.67
C ALA A 213 -102.98 41.12 -22.90
N LEU A 214 -103.83 40.28 -23.49
CA LEU A 214 -103.62 38.84 -23.66
C LEU A 214 -102.31 38.49 -24.39
N PRO A 215 -101.96 39.12 -25.54
CA PRO A 215 -100.72 38.78 -26.26
C PRO A 215 -99.45 39.12 -25.45
N ARG A 216 -99.53 40.10 -24.56
CA ARG A 216 -98.43 40.47 -23.67
C ARG A 216 -98.33 39.49 -22.50
N LEU A 217 -99.47 39.07 -21.95
CA LEU A 217 -99.54 38.05 -20.90
C LEU A 217 -98.96 36.72 -21.38
N GLU A 218 -99.32 36.27 -22.59
CA GLU A 218 -98.80 35.05 -23.22
C GLU A 218 -97.28 35.12 -23.39
N ARG A 219 -96.75 36.24 -23.90
CA ARG A 219 -95.30 36.43 -24.05
C ARG A 219 -94.55 36.39 -22.71
N MET A 220 -95.08 37.06 -21.68
CA MET A 220 -94.44 37.07 -20.36
C MET A 220 -94.48 35.68 -19.70
N LEU A 221 -95.56 34.91 -19.92
CA LEU A 221 -95.66 33.51 -19.48
C LEU A 221 -94.65 32.61 -20.22
N ASP A 222 -94.54 32.74 -21.54
CA ASP A 222 -93.55 31.99 -22.32
C ASP A 222 -92.11 32.30 -21.88
N GLU A 223 -91.81 33.59 -21.65
CA GLU A 223 -90.49 34.02 -21.18
C GLU A 223 -90.16 33.53 -19.75
N LEU A 224 -91.18 33.28 -18.93
CA LEU A 224 -91.05 32.70 -17.60
C LEU A 224 -90.83 31.19 -17.67
N ILE A 225 -91.62 30.48 -18.48
CA ILE A 225 -91.53 29.03 -18.70
C ILE A 225 -90.19 28.66 -19.33
N LEU A 226 -89.68 29.46 -20.27
CA LEU A 226 -88.37 29.23 -20.90
C LEU A 226 -87.19 29.59 -19.98
N SER A 227 -87.45 30.22 -18.82
CA SER A 227 -86.42 30.59 -17.84
C SER A 227 -86.29 29.62 -16.66
N THR A 228 -87.21 28.66 -16.53
CA THR A 228 -87.18 27.54 -15.56
C THR A 228 -86.59 26.29 -16.18
#